data_AF-A0A1H9AFN6-F1
#
_entry.id   AF-A0A1H9AFN6-F1
#
_cell.length_a   1.000
_cell.length_b   1.000
_cell.length_c   1.000
_cell.angle_alpha   90.00
_cell.angle_beta   90.00
_cell.angle_gamma   90.00
#
_symmetry.space_group_name_H-M   'P 1'
#
loop_
_entity.id
_entity.type
_entity.pdbx_description
1 polymer ?
#
loop_
_entity_poly.entity_id
_entity_poly.type
_entity_poly.pdbx_seq_one_letter_code
_entity_poly.pdbx_strand_id
1 'polypeptide(L)' 'MVKEKEAEHLLAKIHEAEQQTIEVQLLLAKMTGNFKRGNEKFGKRKRKF' A
#
# COMPACT_ATOMS: atom_id res chain seq x y z
N MET A 1 16.65 8.76 -1.20
CA MET A 1 16.86 7.69 -0.19
C MET A 1 15.70 7.74 0.78
N VAL A 2 14.96 6.63 0.91
CA VAL A 2 13.97 6.46 1.98
C VAL A 2 14.75 6.53 3.30
N LYS A 3 14.36 7.43 4.21
CA LYS A 3 15.01 7.49 5.53
C LYS A 3 14.66 6.20 6.27
N GLU A 4 15.60 5.58 6.99
CA GLU A 4 15.41 4.27 7.65
C GLU A 4 14.09 4.17 8.43
N LYS A 5 13.69 5.25 9.10
CA LYS A 5 12.42 5.36 9.84
C LYS A 5 11.16 5.24 8.97
N GLU A 6 11.20 5.70 7.72
CA GLU A 6 10.09 5.56 6.77
C GLU A 6 10.01 4.13 6.21
N ALA A 7 11.16 3.45 6.07
CA ALA A 7 11.22 2.06 5.66
C ALA A 7 10.66 1.12 6.75
N GLU A 8 10.99 1.36 8.02
CA GLU A 8 10.43 0.59 9.14
C GLU A 8 8.90 0.76 9.25
N HIS A 9 8.41 2.00 9.12
CA HIS A 9 6.97 2.27 9.12
C HIS A 9 6.25 1.65 7.92
N LEU A 10 6.93 1.58 6.77
CA LEU A 10 6.42 0.87 5.59
C LEU A 10 6.33 -0.63 5.86
N LEU A 11 7.38 -1.25 6.40
CA LEU A 11 7.39 -2.68 6.71
C LEU A 11 6.31 -3.05 7.72
N ALA A 12 6.10 -2.25 8.77
CA ALA A 12 5.02 -2.46 9.74
C ALA A 12 3.64 -2.46 9.07
N LYS A 13 3.38 -1.48 8.18
CA LYS A 13 2.12 -1.40 7.42
C LYS A 13 1.93 -2.52 6.40
N ILE A 14 3.01 -3.00 5.79
CA ILE A 14 2.96 -4.14 4.87
C ILE A 14 2.60 -5.41 5.64
N HIS A 15 3.20 -5.63 6.80
CA HIS A 15 2.96 -6.81 7.62
C HIS A 15 1.53 -6.82 8.18
N GLU A 16 1.01 -5.66 8.61
CA GLU A 16 -0.40 -5.50 9.00
C GLU A 16 -1.37 -5.71 7.82
N ALA A 17 -0.95 -5.34 6.61
CA ALA A 17 -1.73 -5.49 5.38
C ALA A 17 -1.50 -6.82 4.65
N GLU A 18 -0.73 -7.78 5.18
CA GLU A 18 -0.42 -9.04 4.46
C GLU A 18 -1.68 -9.85 4.08
N GLN A 19 -2.78 -9.69 4.81
CA GLN A 19 -4.08 -10.30 4.46
C GLN A 19 -4.82 -9.54 3.32
N GLN A 20 -4.35 -8.36 2.93
CA GLN A 20 -4.95 -7.48 1.94
C GLN A 20 -3.93 -7.04 0.89
N THR A 21 -3.64 -7.96 -0.05
CA THR A 21 -2.68 -7.79 -1.16
C THR A 21 -2.82 -6.46 -1.92
N ILE A 22 -4.04 -5.91 -2.01
CA ILE A 22 -4.32 -4.64 -2.69
C ILE A 22 -3.80 -3.44 -1.89
N GLU A 23 -3.89 -3.46 -0.56
CA GLU A 23 -3.42 -2.35 0.29
C GLU A 23 -1.90 -2.25 0.28
N VAL A 24 -1.20 -3.39 0.34
CA VAL A 24 0.25 -3.48 0.15
C VAL A 24 0.66 -2.88 -1.20
N GLN A 25 -0.02 -3.27 -2.28
CA GLN A 25 0.25 -2.75 -3.62
C GLN A 25 0.03 -1.23 -3.73
N LEU A 26 -1.01 -0.70 -3.08
CA LEU A 26 -1.28 0.74 -3.06
C LEU A 26 -0.20 1.51 -2.28
N LEU A 27 0.27 0.96 -1.16
CA LEU A 27 1.29 1.55 -0.32
C LEU A 27 2.64 1.62 -1.04
N LEU A 28 3.05 0.51 -1.67
CA LEU A 28 4.28 0.44 -2.47
C LEU A 28 4.23 1.36 -3.69
N ALA A 29 3.10 1.44 -4.39
CA ALA A 29 2.94 2.33 -5.53
C ALA A 29 3.06 3.81 -5.13
N LYS A 30 2.56 4.20 -3.95
CA LYS A 30 2.72 5.56 -3.40
C LYS A 30 4.18 5.88 -3.11
N MET A 31 4.91 4.94 -2.50
CA MET A 31 6.32 5.13 -2.16
C MET A 31 7.24 5.17 -3.37
N THR A 32 6.96 4.36 -4.40
CA THR A 32 7.79 4.27 -5.61
C THR A 32 7.40 5.30 -6.69
N GLY A 33 6.37 6.12 -6.44
CA GLY A 33 5.88 7.11 -7.42
C GLY A 33 5.08 6.51 -8.57
N ASN A 34 4.79 5.20 -8.56
CA ASN A 34 3.98 4.53 -9.58
C ASN A 34 2.46 4.52 -9.24
N PHE A 35 2.02 5.43 -8.36
CA PHE A 35 0.61 5.55 -8.00
C PHE A 35 -0.18 6.28 -9.09
N LYS A 36 -1.15 5.58 -9.69
CA LYS A 36 -1.96 6.10 -10.81
C LYS A 36 -3.41 6.39 -10.40
N ARG A 37 -4.00 7.39 -11.05
CA ARG A 37 -5.41 7.75 -10.88
C ARG A 37 -6.28 6.54 -11.27
N GLY A 38 -6.98 5.96 -10.31
CA GLY A 38 -7.77 4.73 -10.48
C GLY A 38 -7.34 3.56 -9.61
N ASN A 39 -6.11 3.56 -9.09
CA ASN A 39 -5.63 2.51 -8.17
C ASN A 39 -6.53 2.38 -6.93
N GLU A 40 -7.08 3.49 -6.44
CA GLU A 40 -8.00 3.54 -5.28
C GLU A 40 -9.31 2.77 -5.47
N LYS A 41 -9.75 2.57 -6.73
CA LYS A 41 -10.98 1.81 -7.03
C LYS A 41 -10.79 0.32 -6.81
N PHE A 42 -9.57 -0.18 -6.89
CA PHE A 42 -9.26 -1.59 -6.66
C PHE A 42 -9.38 -1.97 -5.17
N GLY A 43 -8.93 -1.09 -4.26
CA GLY A 43 -9.09 -1.31 -2.81
C GLY A 43 -10.55 -1.27 -2.35
N LYS A 44 -11.37 -0.38 -2.94
CA LYS A 44 -12.78 -0.21 -2.56
C LYS A 44 -13.71 -1.35 -3.02
N ARG A 45 -13.31 -2.17 -3.99
CA ARG A 45 -14.17 -3.26 -4.52
C ARG A 45 -14.31 -4.44 -3.56
N LYS A 46 -13.39 -4.65 -2.63
CA LYS A 46 -13.45 -5.76 -1.66
C LYS A 46 -14.24 -5.45 -0.38
N ARG A 47 -14.62 -4.19 -0.14
CA ARG A 47 -15.47 -3.80 1.00
C ARG A 47 -16.95 -3.87 0.64
N LYS A 48 -17.35 -4.97 -0.01
CA LYS A 48 -18.73 -5.45 -0.14
C LYS A 48 -18.65 -6.93 0.22
N PHE A 49 -19.57 -7.36 1.09
CA PHE A 49 -19.61 -8.61 1.88
C PHE A 49 -18.94 -8.45 3.24
#